data_AF-A0A804KRY7-F1
#
_entry.id   AF-A0A804KRY7-F1
#
_cell.length_a   1.000
_cell.length_b   1.000
_cell.length_c   1.000
_cell.angle_alpha   90.00
_cell.angle_beta   90.00
_cell.angle_gamma   90.00
#
_symmetry.space_group_name_H-M   'P 1'
#
loop_
_entity.id
_entity.type
_entity.pdbx_description
1 polymer ?
#
loop_
_entity_poly.entity_id
_entity_poly.type
_entity_poly.pdbx_seq_one_letter_code
_entity_poly.pdbx_strand_id
1 'polypeptide(L)'
;MFLEQRINIHRHLCEFVGLDVEMEIKEHYFEVCDIVDRLFVEMFDDLNENCKKKPDAINRQCPFEPLKVNAMTLRLTFQEGIQMLQVHIFQFDPLGNLNTETEKKLGWLVCWKVGCFFFFNDLNWCSSTHIGVRASGTRAPHMGTK
;
A
#
# COMPACT_ATOMS: atom_id res chain seq x y z
N MET A 1 13.55 13.07 -7.25
CA MET A 1 12.39 13.97 -7.11
C MET A 1 12.56 14.79 -5.82
N PHE A 2 12.07 16.03 -5.77
CA PHE A 2 12.21 16.93 -4.62
C PHE A 2 10.84 17.33 -4.06
N LEU A 3 10.65 17.28 -2.73
CA LEU A 3 9.48 17.85 -2.06
C LEU A 3 9.85 19.21 -1.49
N GLU A 4 9.18 20.26 -1.98
CA GLU A 4 9.35 21.62 -1.46
C GLU A 4 8.81 21.77 -0.02
N GLN A 5 7.94 20.87 0.41
CA GLN A 5 7.37 20.93 1.76
C GLN A 5 8.30 20.29 2.79
N ARG A 6 8.69 21.08 3.81
CA ARG A 6 9.41 20.58 4.98
C ARG A 6 8.46 19.94 5.97
N ILE A 7 8.07 18.70 5.71
CA ILE A 7 7.27 17.87 6.62
C ILE A 7 8.22 16.89 7.34
N ASN A 8 8.63 17.27 8.56
CA ASN A 8 9.62 16.52 9.33
C ASN A 8 8.96 15.41 10.17
N ILE A 9 8.42 14.41 9.47
CA ILE A 9 7.91 13.18 10.08
C ILE A 9 8.73 11.99 9.56
N HIS A 10 8.80 10.90 10.34
CA HIS A 10 9.68 9.75 10.13
C HIS A 10 9.68 9.13 8.71
N ARG A 11 8.70 9.44 7.86
CA ARG A 11 8.50 8.80 6.54
C ARG A 11 8.58 9.74 5.34
N HIS A 12 8.86 11.04 5.51
CA HIS A 12 9.00 11.98 4.40
C HIS A 12 10.38 12.61 4.40
N LEU A 13 11.08 12.48 3.26
CA LEU A 13 12.35 13.13 2.99
C LEU A 13 12.12 14.22 1.95
N CYS A 14 12.86 15.32 2.04
CA CYS A 14 12.84 16.37 1.01
C CYS A 14 13.40 15.90 -0.33
N GLU A 15 14.21 14.84 -0.34
CA GLU A 15 14.81 14.26 -1.53
C GLU A 15 14.64 12.74 -1.51
N PHE A 16 14.19 12.17 -2.63
CA PHE A 16 14.03 10.73 -2.81
C PHE A 16 14.15 10.33 -4.29
N VAL A 17 14.42 9.04 -4.51
CA VAL A 17 14.40 8.42 -5.84
C VAL A 17 12.96 8.02 -6.17
N GLY A 18 12.40 8.64 -7.20
CA GLY A 18 11.08 8.29 -7.74
C GLY A 18 11.23 7.31 -8.91
N LEU A 19 10.27 6.41 -9.04
CA LEU A 19 10.10 5.59 -10.24
C LEU A 19 8.78 6.02 -10.89
N ASP A 20 8.88 6.71 -12.01
CA ASP A 20 7.73 7.25 -12.75
C ASP A 20 7.45 6.37 -13.98
N VAL A 21 6.17 6.07 -14.22
CA VAL A 21 5.71 5.29 -15.38
C VAL A 21 4.68 6.10 -16.13
N GLU A 22 4.92 6.30 -17.43
CA GLU A 22 3.99 6.97 -18.35
C GLU A 22 3.69 6.04 -19.52
N MET A 23 2.41 5.91 -19.88
CA MET A 23 1.97 5.12 -21.03
C MET A 23 0.72 5.72 -21.66
N GLU A 24 0.58 5.54 -22.98
CA GLU A 24 -0.64 5.87 -23.69
C GLU A 24 -1.76 4.88 -23.31
N ILE A 25 -2.95 5.41 -23.04
CA ILE A 25 -4.17 4.64 -22.76
C ILE A 25 -4.99 4.58 -24.05
N LYS A 26 -5.49 3.40 -24.41
CA LYS A 26 -6.30 3.23 -25.62
C LYS A 26 -7.79 3.31 -25.33
N GLU A 27 -8.25 2.59 -24.32
CA GLU A 27 -9.66 2.41 -24.01
C GLU A 27 -9.98 2.82 -22.58
N HIS A 28 -9.21 2.33 -21.61
CA HIS A 28 -9.52 2.55 -20.20
C HIS A 28 -8.26 2.65 -19.34
N TYR A 29 -8.29 3.51 -18.32
CA TYR A 29 -7.15 3.71 -17.41
C TYR A 29 -6.72 2.44 -16.66
N PHE A 30 -7.57 1.41 -16.63
CA PHE A 30 -7.23 0.10 -16.08
C PHE A 30 -6.06 -0.54 -16.81
N GLU A 31 -5.79 -0.18 -18.07
CA GLU A 31 -4.58 -0.62 -18.78
C GLU A 31 -3.31 -0.23 -18.02
N VAL A 32 -3.25 0.99 -17.48
CA VAL A 32 -2.12 1.45 -16.66
C VAL A 32 -2.07 0.69 -15.35
N CYS A 33 -3.21 0.53 -14.69
CA CYS A 33 -3.31 -0.22 -13.44
C CYS A 33 -2.83 -1.67 -13.63
N ASP A 34 -3.17 -2.32 -14.75
CA ASP A 34 -2.75 -3.68 -15.07
C ASP A 34 -1.23 -3.79 -15.27
N ILE A 35 -0.60 -2.81 -15.92
CA ILE A 35 0.85 -2.78 -16.08
C ILE A 35 1.54 -2.56 -14.75
N VAL A 36 1.08 -1.57 -13.97
CA VAL A 36 1.64 -1.27 -12.65
C VAL A 36 1.48 -2.46 -11.71
N ASP A 37 0.33 -3.13 -11.76
CA ASP A 37 0.06 -4.33 -10.97
C ASP A 37 1.08 -5.43 -11.25
N ARG A 38 1.23 -5.82 -12.52
CA ARG A 38 2.19 -6.84 -12.94
C ARG A 38 3.62 -6.46 -12.59
N LEU A 39 3.99 -5.19 -12.78
CA LEU A 39 5.31 -4.69 -12.42
C LEU A 39 5.62 -4.92 -10.93
N PHE A 40 4.69 -4.59 -10.03
CA PHE A 40 4.88 -4.80 -8.60
C PHE A 40 4.92 -6.28 -8.22
N VAL A 41 4.00 -7.10 -8.74
CA VAL A 41 3.99 -8.55 -8.49
C VAL A 41 5.33 -9.18 -8.89
N GLU A 42 5.80 -8.92 -10.11
CA GLU A 42 7.08 -9.43 -10.61
C GLU A 42 8.27 -8.95 -9.75
N MET A 43 8.31 -7.67 -9.36
CA MET A 43 9.36 -7.16 -8.47
C MET A 43 9.36 -7.86 -7.10
N PHE A 44 8.18 -8.11 -6.53
CA PHE A 44 8.08 -8.78 -5.23
C PHE A 44 8.45 -10.27 -5.32
N ASP A 45 8.05 -10.95 -6.38
CA ASP A 45 8.42 -12.35 -6.62
C ASP A 45 9.93 -12.49 -6.86
N ASP A 46 10.53 -11.62 -7.69
CA ASP A 46 11.98 -11.60 -7.92
C ASP A 46 12.78 -11.31 -6.63
N LEU A 47 12.29 -10.37 -5.80
CA LEU A 47 12.88 -10.12 -4.48
C LEU A 47 12.81 -11.34 -3.56
N ASN A 48 11.69 -12.05 -3.57
CA ASN A 48 11.49 -13.25 -2.77
C ASN A 48 12.32 -14.43 -3.28
N GLU A 49 12.54 -14.58 -4.59
CA GLU A 49 13.27 -15.68 -5.19
C GLU A 49 14.78 -15.45 -5.21
N ASN A 50 15.21 -14.31 -5.75
CA ASN A 50 16.61 -14.04 -6.11
C ASN A 50 17.36 -13.23 -5.05
N CYS A 51 16.68 -12.51 -4.16
CA CYS A 51 17.34 -11.67 -3.16
C CYS A 51 17.48 -12.27 -1.75
N LYS A 52 17.01 -13.50 -1.47
CA LYS A 52 16.85 -14.11 -0.12
C LYS A 52 17.96 -13.86 0.92
N LYS A 53 19.23 -13.81 0.51
CA LYS A 53 20.38 -13.58 1.43
C LYS A 53 20.38 -12.20 2.10
N LYS A 54 19.85 -11.16 1.44
CA LYS A 54 19.83 -9.78 1.96
C LYS A 54 18.66 -9.54 2.94
N PRO A 55 17.41 -9.95 2.63
CA PRO A 55 16.29 -9.95 3.57
C PRO A 55 16.62 -10.60 4.90
N ASP A 56 17.27 -11.77 4.91
CA ASP A 56 17.60 -12.48 6.15
C ASP A 56 18.50 -11.68 7.08
N ALA A 57 19.48 -10.96 6.53
CA ALA A 57 20.36 -10.11 7.31
C ALA A 57 19.63 -8.92 7.93
N ILE A 58 18.70 -8.31 7.18
CA ILE A 58 17.84 -7.21 7.65
C ILE A 58 16.87 -7.72 8.72
N ASN A 59 16.29 -8.91 8.50
CA ASN A 59 15.29 -9.51 9.39
C ASN A 59 15.86 -9.81 10.79
N ARG A 60 17.18 -10.06 10.89
CA ARG A 60 17.88 -10.20 12.18
C ARG A 60 17.93 -8.90 13.00
N GLN A 61 17.96 -7.75 12.34
CA GLN A 61 18.04 -6.44 12.99
C GLN A 61 16.66 -5.80 13.18
N CYS A 62 15.78 -5.99 12.20
CA CYS A 62 14.43 -5.47 12.16
C CYS A 62 13.51 -6.62 11.76
N PRO A 63 12.92 -7.37 12.71
CA PRO A 63 12.07 -8.50 12.39
C PRO A 63 10.86 -8.10 11.54
N PHE A 64 10.65 -8.80 10.43
CA PHE A 64 9.54 -8.60 9.51
C PHE A 64 9.02 -9.92 8.94
N GLU A 65 7.74 -9.93 8.58
CA GLU A 65 7.14 -11.04 7.85
C GLU A 65 7.47 -10.93 6.36
N PRO A 66 7.80 -12.06 5.69
CA PRO A 66 8.00 -12.05 4.24
C PRO A 66 6.81 -11.44 3.51
N LEU A 67 7.09 -10.64 2.48
CA LEU A 67 6.07 -10.01 1.65
C LEU A 67 5.25 -11.10 0.95
N LYS A 68 3.95 -11.15 1.26
CA LYS A 68 2.96 -11.99 0.57
C LYS A 68 2.18 -11.16 -0.41
N VAL A 69 2.32 -11.50 -1.67
CA VAL A 69 1.59 -10.88 -2.78
C VAL A 69 0.81 -11.98 -3.48
N ASN A 70 -0.43 -11.68 -3.83
CA ASN A 70 -1.25 -12.61 -4.60
C ASN A 70 -0.94 -12.42 -6.09
N ALA A 71 -1.05 -13.48 -6.88
CA ALA A 71 -0.90 -13.40 -8.35
C ALA A 71 -1.93 -12.45 -9.00
N MET A 72 -3.05 -12.19 -8.33
CA MET A 72 -4.03 -11.18 -8.71
C MET A 72 -4.23 -10.21 -7.56
N THR A 73 -3.89 -8.94 -7.78
CA THR A 73 -4.01 -7.90 -6.77
C THR A 73 -5.46 -7.49 -6.57
N LEU A 74 -5.86 -7.37 -5.31
CA LEU A 74 -7.19 -6.91 -4.94
C LEU A 74 -7.37 -5.45 -5.36
N ARG A 75 -8.44 -5.15 -6.11
CA ARG A 75 -8.86 -3.78 -6.43
C ARG A 75 -10.11 -3.48 -5.62
N LEU A 76 -9.99 -2.55 -4.68
CA LEU A 76 -11.11 -2.05 -3.88
C LEU A 76 -11.55 -0.71 -4.42
N THR A 77 -12.86 -0.54 -4.54
CA THR A 77 -13.42 0.79 -4.71
C THR A 77 -13.31 1.59 -3.42
N PHE A 78 -13.23 2.92 -3.51
CA PHE A 78 -13.27 3.77 -2.33
C PHE A 78 -14.45 3.45 -1.41
N GLN A 79 -15.63 3.21 -2.00
CA GLN A 79 -16.85 2.89 -1.26
C GLN A 79 -16.72 1.58 -0.49
N GLU A 80 -16.16 0.51 -1.08
CA GLU A 80 -15.89 -0.74 -0.37
C GLU A 80 -14.89 -0.53 0.77
N GLY A 81 -13.83 0.26 0.53
CA GLY A 81 -12.86 0.62 1.55
C GLY A 81 -13.48 1.37 2.73
N ILE A 82 -14.38 2.33 2.46
CA ILE A 82 -15.13 3.05 3.48
C ILE A 82 -16.07 2.13 4.24
N GLN A 83 -16.79 1.25 3.56
CA GLN A 83 -17.68 0.27 4.21
C GLN A 83 -16.90 -0.65 5.15
N MET A 84 -15.72 -1.12 4.73
CA MET A 84 -14.83 -1.90 5.60
C MET A 84 -14.40 -1.11 6.84
N LEU A 85 -14.14 0.19 6.71
CA LEU A 85 -13.74 1.04 7.85
C LEU A 85 -14.91 1.38 8.78
N GLN A 86 -16.10 1.65 8.25
CA GLN A 86 -17.29 2.01 9.04
C GLN A 86 -17.71 0.92 10.02
N VAL A 87 -17.53 -0.35 9.66
CA VAL A 87 -17.80 -1.49 10.56
C VAL A 87 -16.88 -1.47 11.79
N HIS A 88 -15.69 -0.87 11.68
CA HIS A 88 -14.64 -0.92 12.72
C HIS A 88 -14.29 0.45 13.33
N ILE A 89 -14.86 1.56 12.85
CA ILE A 89 -14.59 2.93 13.32
C ILE A 89 -15.90 3.66 13.58
N PHE A 90 -16.11 4.08 14.82
CA PHE A 90 -17.39 4.61 15.32
C PHE A 90 -17.77 6.00 14.79
N GLN A 91 -16.84 6.76 14.20
CA GLN A 91 -17.10 8.03 13.52
C GLN A 91 -16.13 8.18 12.34
N PHE A 92 -16.61 7.90 11.13
CA PHE A 92 -15.84 8.02 9.90
C PHE A 92 -16.62 8.89 8.91
N ASP A 93 -16.00 9.96 8.42
CA ASP A 93 -16.58 10.80 7.37
C ASP A 93 -16.49 10.07 6.01
N PRO A 94 -17.61 9.66 5.41
CA PRO A 94 -17.62 8.89 4.16
C PRO A 94 -17.05 9.65 2.96
N LEU A 95 -17.01 10.98 3.03
CA LEU A 95 -16.48 11.85 1.98
C LEU A 95 -15.09 12.41 2.31
N GLY A 96 -14.60 12.10 3.52
CA GLY A 96 -13.29 12.53 3.98
C GLY A 96 -12.17 11.72 3.35
N ASN A 97 -11.03 12.37 3.10
CA ASN A 97 -9.81 11.68 2.70
C ASN A 97 -9.34 10.72 3.79
N LEU A 98 -8.75 9.59 3.39
CA LEU A 98 -8.09 8.69 4.32
C LEU A 98 -6.85 9.38 4.90
N ASN A 99 -6.71 9.35 6.22
CA ASN A 99 -5.48 9.74 6.88
C ASN A 99 -4.59 8.51 7.09
N THR A 100 -3.34 8.72 7.52
CA THR A 100 -2.37 7.63 7.71
C THR A 100 -2.90 6.50 8.60
N GLU A 101 -3.67 6.81 9.64
CA GLU A 101 -4.16 5.80 10.59
C GLU A 101 -5.34 5.01 10.01
N THR A 102 -6.23 5.65 9.26
CA THR A 102 -7.31 4.95 8.54
C THR A 102 -6.78 4.10 7.39
N GLU A 103 -5.77 4.57 6.64
CA GLU A 103 -5.09 3.75 5.62
C GLU A 103 -4.43 2.49 6.22
N LYS A 104 -3.73 2.63 7.37
CA LYS A 104 -3.11 1.48 8.05
C LYS A 104 -4.17 0.48 8.51
N LYS A 105 -5.27 0.95 9.09
CA LYS A 105 -6.39 0.10 9.51
C LYS A 105 -7.02 -0.62 8.33
N LEU A 106 -7.25 0.08 7.22
CA LEU A 106 -7.78 -0.53 6.00
C LEU A 106 -6.83 -1.62 5.48
N GLY A 107 -5.53 -1.33 5.39
CA GLY A 107 -4.54 -2.33 4.97
C GLY A 107 -4.46 -3.54 5.90
N TRP A 108 -4.65 -3.35 7.21
CA TRP A 108 -4.75 -4.46 8.16
C TRP A 108 -6.02 -5.30 7.94
N LEU A 109 -7.18 -4.66 7.73
CA LEU A 109 -8.43 -5.36 7.44
C LEU A 109 -8.38 -6.15 6.14
N VAL A 110 -7.76 -5.59 5.10
CA VAL A 110 -7.55 -6.27 3.82
C VAL A 110 -6.64 -7.48 4.00
N CYS A 111 -5.51 -7.32 4.68
CA CYS A 111 -4.59 -8.41 4.97
C CYS A 111 -5.28 -9.51 5.80
N TRP A 112 -6.10 -9.14 6.79
CA TRP A 112 -6.81 -10.10 7.62
C TRP A 112 -7.87 -10.89 6.83
N LYS A 113 -8.59 -10.23 5.91
CA LYS A 113 -9.69 -10.86 5.15
C LYS A 113 -9.23 -11.64 3.92
N VAL A 114 -8.21 -11.14 3.21
CA VAL A 114 -7.78 -11.65 1.90
C VAL A 114 -6.37 -12.24 1.93
N GLY A 115 -5.61 -12.02 3.02
CA GLY A 115 -4.26 -12.56 3.16
C GLY A 115 -3.19 -11.85 2.33
N CYS A 116 -3.52 -10.70 1.73
CA CYS A 116 -2.62 -9.97 0.84
C CYS A 116 -2.14 -8.67 1.49
N PHE A 117 -0.85 -8.35 1.31
CA PHE A 117 -0.26 -7.09 1.76
C PHE A 117 -0.36 -5.97 0.73
N PHE A 118 -0.69 -6.28 -0.52
CA PHE A 118 -0.77 -5.34 -1.63
C PHE A 118 -2.20 -5.30 -2.22
N PHE A 119 -2.73 -4.10 -2.39
CA PHE A 119 -4.04 -3.85 -3.00
C PHE A 119 -4.09 -2.45 -3.62
N PHE A 120 -4.95 -2.28 -4.62
CA PHE A 120 -5.32 -0.97 -5.13
C PHE A 120 -6.58 -0.48 -4.42
N ASN A 121 -6.59 0.80 -4.06
CA ASN A 121 -7.80 1.50 -3.64
C ASN A 121 -8.07 2.61 -4.66
N ASP A 122 -9.22 2.52 -5.32
CA ASP A 122 -9.68 3.52 -6.29
C ASP A 122 -10.19 4.74 -5.51
N LEU A 123 -9.27 5.52 -4.93
CA LEU A 123 -9.56 6.80 -4.30
C LEU A 123 -10.06 7.75 -5.39
N ASN A 124 -11.21 8.38 -5.17
CA ASN A 124 -11.79 9.42 -6.04
C ASN A 124 -10.68 10.24 -6.71
N TRP A 125 -10.47 10.00 -8.01
CA TRP A 125 -9.34 10.51 -8.82
C TRP A 125 -9.27 12.05 -8.90
N CYS A 126 -10.20 12.75 -8.27
CA CYS A 126 -10.37 14.21 -8.36
C CYS A 126 -9.37 15.02 -7.50
N SER A 127 -8.45 14.42 -6.74
CA SER A 127 -7.56 15.23 -5.87
C SER A 127 -6.07 14.88 -5.81
N SER A 128 -5.56 13.80 -6.41
CA SER A 128 -4.11 13.63 -6.63
C SER A 128 -3.81 12.44 -7.54
N THR A 129 -2.94 12.66 -8.53
CA THR A 129 -2.42 11.73 -9.55
C THR A 129 -1.49 10.64 -8.97
N HIS A 130 -1.70 10.20 -7.72
CA HIS A 130 -0.81 9.28 -7.03
C HIS A 130 -1.53 7.97 -6.69
N ILE A 131 -1.15 6.90 -7.40
CA ILE A 131 -1.43 5.54 -6.97
C ILE A 131 -0.57 5.27 -5.73
N GLY A 132 -1.21 5.28 -4.55
CA GLY A 132 -0.55 4.96 -3.28
C GLY A 132 -0.38 3.46 -3.12
N VAL A 133 0.80 2.94 -3.44
CA VAL A 133 1.17 1.56 -3.09
C VAL A 133 1.67 1.52 -1.65
N ARG A 134 0.92 0.86 -0.76
CA ARG A 134 1.38 0.59 0.62
C ARG A 134 1.29 -0.90 0.91
N ALA A 135 2.45 -1.54 1.03
CA ALA A 135 2.54 -2.84 1.66
C ALA A 135 2.13 -2.70 3.14
N SER A 136 1.13 -3.46 3.58
CA SER A 136 0.91 -3.64 5.02
C SER A 136 2.02 -4.55 5.58
N GLY A 137 2.43 -4.31 6.83
CA GLY A 137 3.55 -4.98 7.50
C GLY A 137 4.59 -3.95 7.99
N THR A 138 5.08 -3.96 9.23
CA THR A 138 5.63 -5.10 9.99
C THR A 138 5.71 -4.82 11.50
N ARG A 139 4.63 -4.32 12.12
CA ARG A 139 4.44 -4.51 13.57
C ARG A 139 3.13 -5.22 13.80
N ALA A 140 3.20 -6.47 14.24
CA ALA A 140 2.10 -7.05 14.99
C ALA A 140 1.72 -6.05 16.09
N PRO A 141 0.44 -5.67 16.23
CA PRO A 141 0.05 -4.89 17.39
C PRO A 141 0.46 -5.70 18.62
N HIS A 142 1.29 -5.11 19.49
CA HIS A 142 1.37 -5.61 20.86
C HIS A 142 -0.04 -5.53 21.42
N MET A 143 -0.74 -6.67 21.50
CA MET A 143 -1.85 -6.82 22.41
C MET A 143 -1.24 -6.67 23.81
N GLY A 144 -1.27 -5.43 24.32
CA GLY A 144 -1.00 -5.17 25.71
C GLY A 144 -2.08 -5.88 26.51
N THR A 145 -1.74 -7.03 27.08
CA THR A 145 -2.40 -7.52 28.29
C THR A 145 -2.03 -6.56 29.41
N LYS A 146 -2.93 -5.62 29.72
CA LYS A 146 -3.23 -5.18 31.09
C LYS A 146 -4.69 -4.76 31.16
#